data_AF-A0A645FRH6-F1
#
_entry.id   AF-A0A645FRH6-F1
#
_cell.length_a   1.000
_cell.length_b   1.000
_cell.length_c   1.000
_cell.angle_alpha   90.00
_cell.angle_beta   90.00
_cell.angle_gamma   90.00
#
_symmetry.space_group_name_H-M   'P 1'
#
loop_
_entity.id
_entity.type
_entity.pdbx_description
1 polymer ?
#
loop_
_entity_poly.entity_id
_entity_poly.type
_entity_poly.pdbx_seq_one_letter_code
_entity_poly.pdbx_strand_id
1 'polypeptide(L)'
;MQIRHELHELPDYVEKDSIAAFLAQITYPLYFLDFESFQPAIPLYDYSKPYEQIVFQYSLHYIETKNGELKHKAYLAYPGEDPRAELAKQLCKDIPLNVCIVAFNMSFEKSRIKSLEELFSDLAGHLMNIHNHIIDLMIPFRQKNYYTRAMQGSYSIKYVLPALYPNDPELDYSQLEEIQNGADASAIFPKMASMSKEELEKYRGHLLKYCELDTYGMVKIWKKLCEVV
;
A
#
# COMPACT_ATOMS: atom_id res chain seq x y z
N MET A 1 -12.81 25.10 -5.99
CA MET A 1 -13.69 23.91 -6.05
C MET A 1 -14.07 23.39 -4.66
N GLN A 2 -13.11 23.03 -3.80
CA GLN A 2 -13.34 22.52 -2.44
C GLN A 2 -14.18 23.46 -1.55
N ILE A 3 -13.73 24.72 -1.35
CA ILE A 3 -14.44 25.71 -0.53
C ILE A 3 -15.91 25.87 -0.95
N ARG A 4 -16.19 25.80 -2.25
CA ARG A 4 -17.54 25.89 -2.80
C ARG A 4 -18.38 24.64 -2.44
N HIS A 5 -17.81 23.44 -2.49
CA HIS A 5 -18.53 22.21 -2.12
C HIS A 5 -18.81 22.14 -0.63
N GLU A 6 -17.87 22.61 0.19
CA GLU A 6 -18.01 22.65 1.64
C GLU A 6 -19.05 23.71 2.09
N LEU A 7 -19.02 24.92 1.49
CA LEU A 7 -19.94 26.01 1.84
C LEU A 7 -21.37 25.83 1.35
N HIS A 8 -21.57 25.11 0.24
CA HIS A 8 -22.88 24.99 -0.42
C HIS A 8 -23.43 23.57 -0.45
N GLU A 9 -22.83 22.64 0.29
CA GLU A 9 -23.30 21.25 0.40
C GLU A 9 -23.51 20.57 -0.95
N LEU A 10 -22.58 20.82 -1.88
CA LEU A 10 -22.67 20.29 -3.23
C LEU A 10 -22.44 18.77 -3.26
N PRO A 11 -23.08 18.05 -4.20
CA PRO A 11 -22.87 16.61 -4.38
C PRO A 11 -21.43 16.29 -4.78
N ASP A 12 -21.11 15.00 -4.76
CA ASP A 12 -19.80 14.48 -5.20
C ASP A 12 -19.41 15.02 -6.57
N TYR A 13 -18.16 15.44 -6.70
CA TYR A 13 -17.59 15.92 -7.95
C TYR A 13 -16.76 14.81 -8.60
N VAL A 14 -17.09 14.53 -9.87
CA VAL A 14 -16.43 13.52 -10.70
C VAL A 14 -16.16 14.12 -12.08
N GLU A 15 -14.89 14.33 -12.40
CA GLU A 15 -14.39 14.72 -13.71
C GLU A 15 -14.05 13.45 -14.51
N LYS A 16 -15.02 12.97 -15.29
CA LYS A 16 -14.97 11.65 -15.90
C LYS A 16 -13.85 11.49 -16.91
N ASP A 17 -13.58 12.51 -17.73
CA ASP A 17 -12.58 12.43 -18.78
C ASP A 17 -11.16 12.29 -18.19
N SER A 18 -10.87 13.04 -17.13
CA SER A 18 -9.60 12.94 -16.40
C SER A 18 -9.46 11.60 -15.68
N ILE A 19 -10.53 11.06 -15.11
CA ILE A 19 -10.49 9.72 -14.49
C ILE A 19 -10.28 8.64 -15.56
N ALA A 20 -10.96 8.73 -16.69
CA ALA A 20 -10.79 7.79 -17.81
C ALA A 20 -9.35 7.83 -18.36
N ALA A 21 -8.77 9.02 -18.51
CA ALA A 21 -7.38 9.20 -18.92
C ALA A 21 -6.37 8.65 -17.89
N PHE A 22 -6.67 8.75 -16.59
CA PHE A 22 -5.88 8.09 -15.54
C PHE A 22 -5.97 6.56 -15.64
N LEU A 23 -7.19 6.02 -15.72
CA LEU A 23 -7.44 4.58 -15.79
C LEU A 23 -6.85 3.93 -17.04
N ALA A 24 -6.73 4.67 -18.16
CA ALA A 24 -6.10 4.19 -19.38
C ALA A 24 -4.61 3.81 -19.21
N GLN A 25 -3.95 4.28 -18.15
CA GLN A 25 -2.57 3.90 -17.81
C GLN A 25 -2.51 2.55 -17.07
N ILE A 26 -3.61 2.10 -16.47
CA ILE A 26 -3.66 0.87 -15.66
C ILE A 26 -3.96 -0.31 -16.57
N THR A 27 -3.00 -1.23 -16.67
CA THR A 27 -3.09 -2.41 -17.55
C THR A 27 -2.99 -3.73 -16.77
N TYR A 28 -3.46 -4.82 -17.37
CA TYR A 28 -3.24 -6.17 -16.83
C TYR A 28 -1.92 -6.76 -17.35
N PRO A 29 -1.21 -7.60 -16.58
CA PRO A 29 -1.47 -7.96 -15.18
C PRO A 29 -1.33 -6.77 -14.23
N LEU A 30 -2.30 -6.61 -13.33
CA LEU A 30 -2.44 -5.48 -12.41
C LEU A 30 -2.13 -5.94 -10.98
N TYR A 31 -1.16 -5.30 -10.35
CA TYR A 31 -0.74 -5.56 -8.97
C TYR A 31 -0.96 -4.32 -8.11
N PHE A 32 -1.48 -4.50 -6.90
CA PHE A 32 -1.59 -3.48 -5.87
C PHE A 32 -0.58 -3.81 -4.79
N LEU A 33 0.36 -2.89 -4.52
CA LEU A 33 1.49 -3.08 -3.62
C LEU A 33 1.43 -2.09 -2.47
N ASP A 34 1.66 -2.60 -1.27
CA ASP A 34 1.83 -1.82 -0.05
C ASP A 34 2.96 -2.44 0.80
N PHE A 35 3.77 -1.59 1.45
CA PHE A 35 4.87 -2.01 2.32
C PHE A 35 4.64 -1.53 3.75
N GLU A 36 5.01 -2.38 4.70
CA GLU A 36 5.23 -1.97 6.08
C GLU A 36 6.72 -1.94 6.39
N SER A 37 7.13 -0.88 7.10
CA SER A 37 8.52 -0.66 7.51
C SER A 37 8.61 -0.22 8.96
N PHE A 38 9.79 -0.36 9.55
CA PHE A 38 10.10 0.20 10.87
C PHE A 38 11.36 1.05 10.80
N GLN A 39 11.53 1.95 11.76
CA GLN A 39 12.56 2.97 11.72
C GLN A 39 13.36 3.01 13.03
N PRO A 40 14.38 2.14 13.20
CA PRO A 40 15.14 2.10 14.44
C PRO A 40 16.07 3.32 14.56
N ALA A 41 16.13 3.91 15.75
CA ALA A 41 17.03 5.03 16.02
C ALA A 41 18.52 4.62 16.02
N ILE A 42 18.79 3.39 16.44
CA ILE A 42 20.13 2.77 16.39
C ILE A 42 20.13 1.77 15.23
N PRO A 43 21.10 1.84 14.30
CA PRO A 43 21.25 0.86 13.23
C PRO A 43 21.25 -0.58 13.77
N LEU A 44 20.37 -1.43 13.25
CA LEU A 44 20.26 -2.84 13.67
C LEU A 44 21.04 -3.79 12.76
N TYR A 45 21.30 -3.38 11.51
CA TYR A 45 21.87 -4.24 10.48
C TYR A 45 23.00 -3.55 9.75
N ASP A 46 23.85 -4.35 9.10
CA ASP A 46 24.93 -3.83 8.28
C ASP A 46 24.39 -2.91 7.18
N TYR A 47 25.12 -1.83 6.93
CA TYR A 47 24.76 -0.79 5.95
C TYR A 47 23.47 -0.03 6.25
N SER A 48 22.82 -0.24 7.41
CA SER A 48 21.69 0.57 7.84
C SER A 48 22.13 1.87 8.55
N LYS A 49 21.29 2.89 8.52
CA LYS A 49 21.54 4.21 9.14
C LYS A 49 20.52 4.52 10.23
N PRO A 50 20.85 5.43 11.18
CA PRO A 50 19.88 5.92 12.15
C PRO A 50 18.64 6.45 11.46
N TYR A 51 17.47 6.03 11.92
CA TYR A 51 16.19 6.39 11.35
C TYR A 51 16.03 6.01 9.86
N GLU A 52 16.71 4.97 9.40
CA GLU A 52 16.38 4.39 8.10
C GLU A 52 15.07 3.60 8.18
N GLN A 53 14.23 3.76 7.16
CA GLN A 53 13.01 2.98 7.02
C GLN A 53 13.34 1.58 6.46
N ILE A 54 13.18 0.54 7.27
CA ILE A 54 13.52 -0.85 6.92
C ILE A 54 12.22 -1.61 6.69
N VAL A 55 11.99 -2.06 5.45
CA VAL A 55 10.81 -2.87 5.12
C VAL A 55 10.91 -4.25 5.73
N PHE A 56 9.80 -4.72 6.30
CA PHE A 56 9.69 -6.04 6.91
C PHE A 56 8.50 -6.85 6.40
N GLN A 57 7.56 -6.19 5.72
CA GLN A 57 6.36 -6.80 5.20
C GLN A 57 5.91 -6.11 3.92
N TYR A 58 5.24 -6.87 3.05
CA TYR A 58 4.42 -6.32 1.98
C TYR A 58 3.16 -7.14 1.78
N SER A 59 2.15 -6.50 1.19
CA SER A 59 0.94 -7.15 0.68
C SER A 59 0.82 -6.93 -0.83
N LEU A 60 0.25 -7.92 -1.50
CA LEU A 60 -0.02 -7.91 -2.93
C LEU A 60 -1.42 -8.44 -3.21
N HIS A 61 -2.30 -7.54 -3.65
CA HIS A 61 -3.50 -7.96 -4.40
C HIS A 61 -3.20 -7.89 -5.89
N TYR A 62 -3.62 -8.86 -6.68
CA TYR A 62 -3.37 -8.85 -8.12
C TYR A 62 -4.45 -9.52 -8.95
N ILE A 63 -4.57 -9.07 -10.19
CA ILE A 63 -5.53 -9.55 -11.19
C ILE A 63 -4.75 -9.75 -12.50
N GLU A 64 -4.79 -10.96 -13.05
CA GLU A 64 -3.96 -11.30 -14.23
C GLU A 64 -4.55 -10.83 -15.55
N THR A 65 -5.88 -10.78 -15.65
CA THR A 65 -6.59 -10.42 -16.88
C THR A 65 -7.88 -9.65 -16.56
N LYS A 66 -8.43 -8.96 -17.57
CA LYS A 66 -9.72 -8.27 -17.43
C LYS A 66 -10.81 -9.25 -17.01
N ASN A 67 -11.57 -8.90 -15.97
CA ASN A 67 -12.58 -9.76 -15.33
C ASN A 67 -12.03 -11.05 -14.71
N GLY A 68 -10.71 -11.14 -14.52
CA GLY A 68 -10.07 -12.24 -13.81
C GLY A 68 -10.34 -12.19 -12.31
N GLU A 69 -9.97 -13.29 -11.63
CA GLU A 69 -10.06 -13.41 -10.18
C GLU A 69 -9.09 -12.46 -9.48
N LEU A 70 -9.52 -11.90 -8.35
CA LEU A 70 -8.67 -11.18 -7.43
C LEU A 70 -7.89 -12.20 -6.58
N LYS A 71 -6.56 -12.17 -6.69
CA LYS A 71 -5.66 -13.04 -5.94
C LYS A 71 -4.87 -12.22 -4.93
N HIS A 72 -4.40 -12.89 -3.87
CA HIS A 72 -3.59 -12.26 -2.83
C HIS A 72 -2.29 -13.05 -2.58
N LYS A 73 -1.23 -12.31 -2.24
CA LYS A 73 0.04 -12.81 -1.71
C LYS A 73 0.53 -11.82 -0.66
N ALA A 74 1.27 -12.31 0.33
CA ALA A 74 1.94 -11.45 1.29
C ALA A 74 3.29 -12.05 1.71
N TYR A 75 4.17 -11.19 2.16
CA TYR A 75 5.39 -11.56 2.85
C TYR A 75 5.44 -10.81 4.18
N LEU A 76 5.77 -11.51 5.26
CA LEU A 76 6.04 -10.93 6.56
C LEU A 76 7.26 -11.63 7.17
N ALA A 77 8.35 -10.90 7.32
CA ALA A 77 9.57 -11.40 7.93
C ALA A 77 9.31 -11.91 9.36
N TYR A 78 10.12 -12.86 9.81
CA TYR A 78 10.18 -13.18 11.24
C TYR A 78 11.03 -12.13 11.95
N PRO A 79 10.60 -11.64 13.12
CA PRO A 79 11.36 -10.63 13.85
C PRO A 79 12.67 -11.22 14.38
N GLY A 80 13.71 -10.40 14.48
CA GLY A 80 15.01 -10.77 15.05
C GLY A 80 16.14 -11.01 14.04
N GLU A 81 15.81 -11.16 12.75
CA GLU A 81 16.80 -11.21 11.65
C GLU A 81 16.65 -9.99 10.74
N ASP A 82 17.61 -9.78 9.82
CA ASP A 82 17.51 -8.73 8.80
C ASP A 82 16.48 -9.12 7.73
N PRO A 83 15.33 -8.41 7.64
CA PRO A 83 14.27 -8.80 6.72
C PRO A 83 14.59 -8.49 5.25
N ARG A 84 15.56 -7.61 4.98
CA ARG A 84 15.68 -6.92 3.68
C ARG A 84 16.01 -7.87 2.54
N ALA A 85 16.92 -8.84 2.76
CA ALA A 85 17.39 -9.73 1.71
C ALA A 85 16.30 -10.70 1.23
N GLU A 86 15.64 -11.39 2.16
CA GLU A 86 14.58 -12.34 1.81
C GLU A 86 13.32 -11.63 1.30
N LEU A 87 12.99 -10.46 1.87
CA LEU A 87 11.90 -9.63 1.35
C LEU A 87 12.16 -9.23 -0.11
N ALA A 88 13.36 -8.74 -0.45
CA ALA A 88 13.69 -8.34 -1.82
C ALA A 88 13.61 -9.51 -2.81
N LYS A 89 14.13 -10.69 -2.44
CA LYS A 89 14.06 -11.91 -3.26
C LYS A 89 12.62 -12.34 -3.50
N GLN A 90 11.81 -12.39 -2.44
CA GLN A 90 10.43 -12.83 -2.51
C GLN A 90 9.56 -11.83 -3.30
N LEU A 91 9.81 -10.52 -3.14
CA LEU A 91 9.17 -9.47 -3.93
C LEU A 91 9.43 -9.64 -5.44
N CYS A 92 10.69 -9.84 -5.84
CA CYS A 92 11.05 -10.06 -7.25
C CYS A 92 10.44 -11.36 -7.79
N LYS A 93 10.31 -12.40 -6.96
CA LYS A 93 9.65 -13.65 -7.34
C LYS A 93 8.13 -13.47 -7.52
N ASP A 94 7.50 -12.65 -6.68
CA ASP A 94 6.04 -12.49 -6.68
C ASP A 94 5.51 -11.50 -7.71
N ILE A 95 6.30 -10.50 -8.09
CA ILE A 95 5.95 -9.48 -9.09
C ILE A 95 6.74 -9.74 -10.37
N PRO A 96 6.11 -10.22 -11.46
CA PRO A 96 6.81 -10.43 -12.73
C PRO A 96 7.33 -9.14 -13.35
N LEU A 97 8.24 -9.27 -14.34
CA LEU A 97 8.72 -8.12 -15.10
C LEU A 97 7.61 -7.53 -15.98
N ASN A 98 7.70 -6.23 -16.24
CA ASN A 98 6.79 -5.48 -17.14
C ASN A 98 5.28 -5.61 -16.83
N VAL A 99 4.91 -5.74 -15.55
CA VAL A 99 3.50 -5.67 -15.10
C VAL A 99 3.15 -4.27 -14.62
N CYS A 100 1.85 -3.96 -14.54
CA CYS A 100 1.38 -2.71 -13.96
C CYS A 100 1.31 -2.83 -12.44
N ILE A 101 1.96 -1.92 -11.71
CA ILE A 101 1.87 -1.85 -10.26
C ILE A 101 1.14 -0.57 -9.87
N VAL A 102 0.23 -0.68 -8.92
CA VAL A 102 -0.51 0.43 -8.33
C VAL A 102 -0.18 0.48 -6.84
N ALA A 103 0.13 1.67 -6.36
CA ALA A 103 0.29 1.96 -4.95
C ALA A 103 -0.49 3.23 -4.60
N PHE A 104 -0.80 3.42 -3.33
CA PHE A 104 -1.39 4.67 -2.85
C PHE A 104 -0.30 5.52 -2.21
N ASN A 105 0.03 6.67 -2.79
CA ASN A 105 1.23 7.45 -2.45
C ASN A 105 2.55 6.73 -2.82
N MET A 106 2.69 6.40 -4.12
CA MET A 106 3.81 5.61 -4.68
C MET A 106 5.22 6.05 -4.29
N SER A 107 5.40 7.29 -3.83
CA SER A 107 6.70 7.83 -3.43
C SER A 107 7.33 6.99 -2.32
N PHE A 108 6.51 6.47 -1.40
CA PHE A 108 6.97 5.62 -0.32
C PHE A 108 7.47 4.28 -0.86
N GLU A 109 6.66 3.54 -1.62
CA GLU A 109 7.00 2.23 -2.19
C GLU A 109 8.23 2.33 -3.08
N LYS A 110 8.30 3.37 -3.94
CA LYS A 110 9.46 3.63 -4.79
C LYS A 110 10.72 3.84 -3.96
N SER A 111 10.64 4.62 -2.87
CA SER A 111 11.80 4.84 -2.00
C SER A 111 12.26 3.54 -1.33
N ARG A 112 11.33 2.67 -0.89
CA ARG A 112 11.67 1.38 -0.29
C ARG A 112 12.37 0.46 -1.28
N ILE A 113 11.82 0.35 -2.50
CA ILE A 113 12.41 -0.47 -3.57
C ILE A 113 13.80 0.05 -3.96
N LYS A 114 13.98 1.38 -4.04
CA LYS A 114 15.28 1.98 -4.33
C LYS A 114 16.31 1.64 -3.25
N SER A 115 15.94 1.71 -1.97
CA SER A 115 16.82 1.30 -0.87
C SER A 115 17.21 -0.19 -0.95
N LEU A 116 16.28 -1.08 -1.32
CA LEU A 116 16.60 -2.49 -1.53
C LEU A 116 17.54 -2.70 -2.71
N GLU A 117 17.36 -1.95 -3.80
CA GLU A 117 18.23 -2.04 -4.98
C GLU A 117 19.68 -1.62 -4.68
N GLU A 118 19.86 -0.56 -3.90
CA GLU A 118 21.19 -0.11 -3.47
C GLU A 118 21.93 -1.14 -2.60
N LEU A 119 21.19 -2.00 -1.89
CA LEU A 119 21.74 -3.06 -1.04
C LEU A 119 21.99 -4.38 -1.79
N PHE A 120 21.13 -4.73 -2.76
CA PHE A 120 21.13 -6.02 -3.43
C PHE A 120 21.31 -5.88 -4.94
N SER A 121 22.57 -5.68 -5.35
CA SER A 121 22.95 -5.43 -6.76
C SER A 121 22.54 -6.55 -7.75
N ASP A 122 22.41 -7.79 -7.29
CA ASP A 122 21.94 -8.94 -8.06
C ASP A 122 20.43 -8.88 -8.38
N LEU A 123 19.65 -8.17 -7.56
CA LEU A 123 18.21 -7.96 -7.75
C LEU A 123 17.89 -6.59 -8.39
N ALA A 124 18.89 -5.71 -8.52
CA ALA A 124 18.73 -4.32 -8.92
C ALA A 124 17.88 -4.13 -10.19
N GLY A 125 18.14 -4.92 -11.23
CA GLY A 125 17.40 -4.82 -12.49
C GLY A 125 15.90 -5.10 -12.33
N HIS A 126 15.54 -6.11 -11.54
CA HIS A 126 14.14 -6.48 -11.29
C HIS A 126 13.47 -5.46 -10.37
N LEU A 127 14.13 -5.06 -9.28
CA LEU A 127 13.64 -4.04 -8.37
C LEU A 127 13.36 -2.72 -9.10
N MET A 128 14.29 -2.27 -9.95
CA MET A 128 14.08 -1.06 -10.76
C MET A 128 12.99 -1.24 -11.82
N ASN A 129 12.80 -2.45 -12.35
CA ASN A 129 11.63 -2.74 -13.18
C ASN A 129 10.33 -2.49 -12.39
N ILE A 130 10.20 -3.03 -11.18
CA ILE A 130 9.01 -2.81 -10.34
C ILE A 130 8.85 -1.31 -10.07
N HIS A 131 9.88 -0.64 -9.58
CA HIS A 131 9.91 0.80 -9.30
C HIS A 131 9.38 1.65 -10.46
N ASN A 132 9.81 1.35 -11.68
CA ASN A 132 9.49 2.15 -12.86
C ASN A 132 8.06 1.95 -13.38
N HIS A 133 7.40 0.84 -13.00
CA HIS A 133 6.04 0.51 -13.41
C HIS A 133 4.98 0.83 -12.35
N ILE A 134 5.33 1.51 -11.25
CA ILE A 134 4.35 1.93 -10.23
C ILE A 134 3.62 3.20 -10.67
N ILE A 135 2.29 3.11 -10.65
CA ILE A 135 1.30 4.18 -10.83
C ILE A 135 0.70 4.55 -9.47
N ASP A 136 0.49 5.85 -9.24
CA ASP A 136 -0.05 6.37 -7.98
C ASP A 136 -1.58 6.54 -8.02
N LEU A 137 -2.29 5.69 -7.28
CA LEU A 137 -3.76 5.72 -7.16
C LEU A 137 -4.27 6.98 -6.44
N MET A 138 -3.39 7.72 -5.77
CA MET A 138 -3.72 8.97 -5.10
C MET A 138 -4.01 10.11 -6.10
N ILE A 139 -3.54 10.01 -7.35
CA ILE A 139 -3.57 11.11 -8.33
C ILE A 139 -4.97 11.67 -8.58
N PRO A 140 -6.01 10.86 -8.87
CA PRO A 140 -7.36 11.38 -9.13
C PRO A 140 -7.94 12.20 -7.96
N PHE A 141 -7.59 11.83 -6.73
CA PHE A 141 -8.05 12.50 -5.51
C PHE A 141 -7.23 13.77 -5.23
N ARG A 142 -5.91 13.71 -5.38
CA ARG A 142 -5.02 14.87 -5.21
C ARG A 142 -5.32 15.99 -6.19
N GLN A 143 -5.63 15.64 -7.44
CA GLN A 143 -6.05 16.60 -8.48
C GLN A 143 -7.52 17.02 -8.34
N LYS A 144 -8.27 16.37 -7.43
CA LYS A 144 -9.69 16.58 -7.18
C LYS A 144 -10.56 16.27 -8.40
N ASN A 145 -10.12 15.35 -9.26
CA ASN A 145 -10.93 14.79 -10.34
C ASN A 145 -12.03 13.88 -9.77
N TYR A 146 -11.80 13.28 -8.60
CA TYR A 146 -12.85 12.73 -7.75
C TYR A 146 -12.73 13.39 -6.38
N TYR A 147 -13.77 14.11 -5.95
CA TYR A 147 -13.85 14.68 -4.61
C TYR A 147 -15.24 14.50 -4.01
N THR A 148 -15.28 14.03 -2.76
CA THR A 148 -16.48 14.06 -1.91
C THR A 148 -16.20 14.89 -0.67
N ARG A 149 -17.21 15.53 -0.09
CA ARG A 149 -17.05 16.38 1.11
C ARG A 149 -16.50 15.58 2.30
N ALA A 150 -16.86 14.30 2.40
CA ALA A 150 -16.41 13.41 3.47
C ALA A 150 -14.88 13.24 3.51
N MET A 151 -14.18 13.54 2.41
CA MET A 151 -12.71 13.55 2.37
C MET A 151 -12.09 14.74 3.14
N GLN A 152 -12.86 15.79 3.47
CA GLN A 152 -12.43 16.95 4.27
C GLN A 152 -11.16 17.65 3.72
N GLY A 153 -10.99 17.63 2.39
CA GLY A 153 -9.83 18.21 1.73
C GLY A 153 -8.57 17.35 1.76
N SER A 154 -8.58 16.24 2.51
CA SER A 154 -7.56 15.22 2.45
C SER A 154 -7.74 14.35 1.20
N TYR A 155 -6.66 13.72 0.76
CA TYR A 155 -6.64 12.74 -0.33
C TYR A 155 -5.84 11.49 0.05
N SER A 156 -5.49 11.33 1.33
CA SER A 156 -4.88 10.09 1.81
C SER A 156 -5.93 8.98 1.85
N ILE A 157 -5.49 7.72 1.75
CA ILE A 157 -6.39 6.56 1.71
C ILE A 157 -7.30 6.49 2.95
N LYS A 158 -6.83 6.93 4.11
CA LYS A 158 -7.60 7.00 5.38
C LYS A 158 -8.80 7.94 5.33
N TYR A 159 -8.81 8.90 4.41
CA TYR A 159 -9.95 9.79 4.18
C TYR A 159 -10.73 9.40 2.93
N VAL A 160 -10.03 8.99 1.87
CA VAL A 160 -10.65 8.60 0.60
C VAL A 160 -11.49 7.32 0.77
N LEU A 161 -10.95 6.28 1.40
CA LEU A 161 -11.62 4.99 1.49
C LEU A 161 -12.93 5.08 2.30
N PRO A 162 -12.97 5.64 3.53
CA PRO A 162 -14.23 5.77 4.27
C PRO A 162 -15.20 6.76 3.62
N ALA A 163 -14.71 7.76 2.88
CA ALA A 163 -15.56 8.68 2.15
C ALA A 163 -16.28 8.03 0.96
N LEU A 164 -15.66 7.04 0.31
CA LEU A 164 -16.26 6.29 -0.79
C LEU A 164 -17.09 5.08 -0.30
N TYR A 165 -16.73 4.52 0.86
CA TYR A 165 -17.34 3.32 1.44
C TYR A 165 -17.68 3.52 2.94
N PRO A 166 -18.55 4.48 3.30
CA PRO A 166 -18.80 4.83 4.70
C PRO A 166 -19.48 3.74 5.53
N ASN A 167 -20.09 2.75 4.88
CA ASN A 167 -20.87 1.69 5.52
C ASN A 167 -20.38 0.29 5.13
N ASP A 168 -19.14 0.16 4.65
CA ASP A 168 -18.54 -1.14 4.30
C ASP A 168 -17.70 -1.65 5.48
N PRO A 169 -18.22 -2.58 6.31
CA PRO A 169 -17.49 -3.06 7.49
C PRO A 169 -16.22 -3.85 7.11
N GLU A 170 -16.11 -4.35 5.87
CA GLU A 170 -14.89 -5.01 5.41
C GLU A 170 -13.72 -4.02 5.21
N LEU A 171 -14.02 -2.72 5.14
CA LEU A 171 -13.04 -1.64 4.93
C LEU A 171 -12.79 -0.77 6.17
N ASP A 172 -13.37 -1.16 7.31
CA ASP A 172 -13.27 -0.42 8.56
C ASP A 172 -12.06 -0.89 9.37
N TYR A 173 -10.97 -0.11 9.30
CA TYR A 173 -9.75 -0.32 10.07
C TYR A 173 -9.99 -0.31 11.59
N SER A 174 -11.06 0.33 12.08
CA SER A 174 -11.37 0.35 13.52
C SER A 174 -11.83 -1.01 14.06
N GLN A 175 -12.21 -1.93 13.17
CA GLN A 175 -12.49 -3.33 13.54
C GLN A 175 -11.22 -4.16 13.74
N LEU A 176 -10.04 -3.62 13.39
CA LEU A 176 -8.78 -4.29 13.67
C LEU A 176 -8.43 -4.11 15.15
N GLU A 177 -8.15 -5.21 15.85
CA GLU A 177 -7.95 -5.20 17.29
C GLU A 177 -6.68 -4.43 17.69
N GLU A 178 -5.52 -4.91 17.26
CA GLU A 178 -4.22 -4.48 17.80
C GLU A 178 -3.44 -3.54 16.87
N ILE A 179 -3.70 -3.60 15.57
CA ILE A 179 -2.94 -2.87 14.54
C ILE A 179 -3.94 -2.17 13.62
N GLN A 180 -4.07 -0.87 13.80
CA GLN A 180 -5.06 -0.06 13.08
C GLN A 180 -4.40 0.93 12.11
N ASN A 181 -3.09 1.10 12.21
CA ASN A 181 -2.32 1.99 11.36
C ASN A 181 -0.85 1.57 11.26
N GLY A 182 -0.15 2.10 10.25
CA GLY A 182 1.28 1.81 10.03
C GLY A 182 2.21 2.20 11.19
N ALA A 183 1.84 3.12 12.09
CA ALA A 183 2.66 3.40 13.26
C ALA A 183 2.56 2.27 14.30
N ASP A 184 1.38 1.66 14.46
CA ASP A 184 1.21 0.46 15.29
C ASP A 184 2.04 -0.70 14.70
N ALA A 185 1.95 -0.92 13.39
CA ALA A 185 2.70 -1.95 12.68
C ALA A 185 4.23 -1.76 12.80
N SER A 186 4.70 -0.52 12.59
CA SER A 186 6.11 -0.14 12.76
C SER A 186 6.61 -0.40 14.19
N ALA A 187 5.78 -0.11 15.19
CA ALA A 187 6.15 -0.18 16.60
C ALA A 187 6.12 -1.61 17.15
N ILE A 188 5.24 -2.47 16.63
CA ILE A 188 5.06 -3.84 17.15
C ILE A 188 6.09 -4.81 16.59
N PHE A 189 6.46 -4.69 15.31
CA PHE A 189 7.39 -5.62 14.64
C PHE A 189 8.69 -5.87 15.41
N PRO A 190 9.47 -4.83 15.82
CA PRO A 190 10.70 -5.07 16.57
C PRO A 190 10.46 -5.67 17.97
N LYS A 191 9.32 -5.38 18.61
CA LYS A 191 8.98 -5.93 19.94
C LYS A 191 8.68 -7.42 19.89
N MET A 192 8.15 -7.91 18.76
CA MET A 192 7.81 -9.32 18.57
C MET A 192 9.02 -10.25 18.73
N ALA A 193 10.25 -9.78 18.52
CA ALA A 193 11.47 -10.57 18.74
C ALA A 193 11.64 -11.04 20.20
N SER A 194 10.99 -10.38 21.15
CA SER A 194 11.07 -10.67 22.59
C SER A 194 9.81 -11.34 23.16
N MET A 195 8.80 -11.59 22.32
CA MET A 195 7.54 -12.19 22.72
C MET A 195 7.62 -13.71 22.82
N SER A 196 6.65 -14.31 23.54
CA SER A 196 6.44 -15.75 23.44
C SER A 196 6.02 -16.14 22.02
N LYS A 197 6.22 -17.41 21.65
CA LYS A 197 5.83 -17.91 20.32
C LYS A 197 4.34 -17.69 20.03
N GLU A 198 3.49 -17.86 21.05
CA GLU A 198 2.04 -17.68 20.91
C GLU A 198 1.67 -16.22 20.63
N GLU A 199 2.22 -15.27 21.41
CA GLU A 199 2.02 -13.84 21.20
C GLU A 199 2.59 -13.37 19.86
N LEU A 200 3.77 -13.86 19.47
CA LEU A 200 4.39 -13.56 18.19
C LEU A 200 3.46 -13.96 17.04
N GLU A 201 2.95 -15.19 17.02
CA GLU A 201 2.05 -15.65 15.95
C GLU A 201 0.70 -14.90 15.97
N LYS A 202 0.20 -14.50 17.14
CA LYS A 202 -0.97 -13.61 17.25
C LYS A 202 -0.71 -12.28 16.53
N TYR A 203 0.39 -11.58 16.84
CA TYR A 203 0.72 -10.30 16.22
C TYR A 203 1.07 -10.42 14.73
N ARG A 204 1.65 -11.54 14.29
CA ARG A 204 1.80 -11.84 12.86
C ARG A 204 0.45 -11.87 12.15
N GLY A 205 -0.55 -12.52 12.75
CA GLY A 205 -1.92 -12.53 12.23
C GLY A 205 -2.53 -11.14 12.10
N HIS A 206 -2.32 -10.27 13.08
CA HIS A 206 -2.78 -8.88 13.01
C HIS A 206 -2.06 -8.06 11.93
N LEU A 207 -0.73 -8.20 11.81
CA LEU A 207 0.07 -7.53 10.78
C LEU A 207 -0.36 -7.94 9.37
N LEU A 208 -0.57 -9.23 9.15
CA LEU A 208 -1.02 -9.75 7.85
C LEU A 208 -2.39 -9.21 7.47
N LYS A 209 -3.36 -9.22 8.39
CA LYS A 209 -4.71 -8.70 8.14
C LYS A 209 -4.71 -7.20 7.84
N TYR A 210 -3.95 -6.41 8.59
CA TYR A 210 -3.85 -4.97 8.39
C TYR A 210 -3.28 -4.64 7.00
N CYS A 211 -2.13 -5.22 6.63
CA CYS A 211 -1.49 -4.94 5.34
C CYS A 211 -2.28 -5.53 4.15
N GLU A 212 -2.98 -6.65 4.34
CA GLU A 212 -3.94 -7.17 3.35
C GLU A 212 -5.04 -6.14 3.08
N LEU A 213 -5.60 -5.54 4.14
CA LEU A 213 -6.65 -4.53 4.04
C LEU A 213 -6.19 -3.27 3.31
N ASP A 214 -4.94 -2.82 3.48
CA ASP A 214 -4.38 -1.66 2.76
C ASP A 214 -4.48 -1.87 1.24
N THR A 215 -3.96 -2.99 0.74
CA THR A 215 -4.05 -3.32 -0.69
C THR A 215 -5.47 -3.62 -1.16
N TYR A 216 -6.33 -4.23 -0.33
CA TYR A 216 -7.74 -4.44 -0.67
C TYR A 216 -8.51 -3.12 -0.79
N GLY A 217 -8.22 -2.15 0.08
CA GLY A 217 -8.71 -0.78 -0.01
C GLY A 217 -8.35 -0.13 -1.34
N MET A 218 -7.11 -0.31 -1.82
CA MET A 218 -6.70 0.17 -3.15
C MET A 218 -7.49 -0.49 -4.28
N VAL A 219 -7.75 -1.80 -4.20
CA VAL A 219 -8.59 -2.52 -5.18
C VAL A 219 -10.00 -1.93 -5.23
N LYS A 220 -10.59 -1.65 -4.06
CA LYS A 220 -11.95 -1.06 -3.97
C LYS A 220 -11.99 0.35 -4.53
N ILE A 221 -10.99 1.18 -4.22
CA ILE A 221 -10.86 2.53 -4.79
C ILE A 221 -10.72 2.47 -6.32
N TRP A 222 -9.87 1.58 -6.83
CA TRP A 222 -9.70 1.40 -8.28
C TRP A 222 -11.01 0.96 -8.94
N LYS A 223 -11.72 -0.03 -8.37
CA LYS A 223 -13.05 -0.44 -8.86
C LYS A 223 -14.03 0.72 -8.86
N LYS A 224 -14.03 1.55 -7.80
CA LYS A 224 -14.89 2.72 -7.72
C LYS A 224 -14.61 3.73 -8.83
N LEU A 225 -13.33 3.97 -9.15
CA LEU A 225 -12.94 4.82 -10.27
C LEU A 225 -13.44 4.27 -11.61
N CYS A 226 -13.36 2.94 -11.81
CA CYS A 226 -13.88 2.27 -13.00
C CYS A 226 -15.42 2.35 -13.12
N GLU A 227 -16.15 2.38 -12.00
CA GLU A 227 -17.63 2.47 -11.99
C GLU A 227 -18.16 3.85 -12.40
N VAL A 228 -17.40 4.92 -12.12
CA VAL A 228 -17.88 6.29 -12.32
C VAL A 228 -17.62 6.85 -13.71
N VAL A 229 -16.80 6.16 -14.51
CA VAL A 229 -16.51 6.49 -15.91
C VAL A 229 -17.40 5.75 -16.90
#